data_AF-A0A9Q1CR62-F1
#
_entry.id   AF-A0A9Q1CR62-F1
#
_cell.length_a   1.000
_cell.length_b   1.000
_cell.length_c   1.000
_cell.angle_alpha   90.00
_cell.angle_beta   90.00
_cell.angle_gamma   90.00
#
_symmetry.space_group_name_H-M   'P 1'
#
loop_
_entity.id
_entity.type
_entity.pdbx_description
1 polymer ?
#
loop_
_entity_poly.entity_id
_entity_poly.type
_entity_poly.pdbx_seq_one_letter_code
_entity_poly.pdbx_strand_id
1 'polypeptide(L)'
;MKEKIHAGHLGINSCLRRARELIFWPGMSSEIRQFIESCGICAAFSDKQASEPLFMHPVPSRPWGKGRLRFIYILWQRLPYNSRLLQQLH
;
A
#
# COMPACT_ATOMS: atom_id res chain seq x y z
N MET A 1 -0.53 -12.16 -27.21
CA MET A 1 -1.48 -11.06 -26.90
C MET A 1 -1.54 -10.75 -25.41
N LYS A 2 -1.81 -11.75 -24.56
CA LYS A 2 -1.85 -11.62 -23.08
C LYS A 2 -0.57 -10.97 -22.51
N GLU A 3 0.60 -11.36 -23.01
CA GLU A 3 1.89 -10.76 -22.68
C GLU A 3 1.97 -9.24 -22.97
N LYS A 4 1.46 -8.78 -24.12
CA LYS A 4 1.48 -7.35 -24.48
C LYS A 4 0.60 -6.51 -23.54
N ILE A 5 -0.55 -7.04 -23.16
CA ILE A 5 -1.49 -6.39 -22.24
C ILE A 5 -0.90 -6.34 -20.81
N HIS A 6 -0.08 -7.34 -20.47
CA HIS A 6 0.53 -7.52 -19.15
C HIS A 6 1.98 -6.99 -19.04
N ALA A 7 2.60 -6.51 -20.11
CA ALA A 7 4.02 -6.12 -20.13
C ALA A 7 4.42 -5.08 -19.07
N GLY A 8 3.45 -4.29 -18.57
CA GLY A 8 3.68 -3.33 -17.49
C GLY A 8 3.36 -3.83 -16.08
N HIS A 9 3.09 -5.14 -15.89
CA HIS A 9 2.63 -5.73 -14.63
C HIS A 9 1.49 -4.95 -13.96
N LEU A 10 0.62 -4.39 -14.78
CA LEU A 10 -0.52 -3.61 -14.33
C LEU A 10 -1.53 -4.52 -13.63
N GLY A 11 -2.25 -3.97 -12.65
CA GLY A 11 -3.30 -4.69 -11.96
C GLY A 11 -4.36 -5.25 -12.92
N ILE A 12 -5.04 -6.30 -12.47
CA ILE A 12 -6.04 -7.08 -13.25
C ILE A 12 -7.02 -6.17 -14.01
N ASN A 13 -7.59 -5.17 -13.33
CA ASN A 13 -8.57 -4.27 -13.93
C ASN A 13 -7.99 -3.43 -15.09
N SER A 14 -6.75 -3.00 -14.98
CA SER A 14 -6.06 -2.23 -16.03
C SER A 14 -5.79 -3.10 -17.26
N CYS A 15 -5.38 -4.35 -17.06
CA CYS A 15 -5.21 -5.30 -18.15
C CYS A 15 -6.55 -5.65 -18.81
N LEU A 16 -7.62 -5.87 -18.03
CA LEU A 16 -8.96 -6.12 -18.57
C LEU A 16 -9.49 -4.95 -19.40
N ARG A 17 -9.28 -3.71 -18.95
CA ARG A 17 -9.68 -2.52 -19.69
C ARG A 17 -8.99 -2.46 -21.06
N ARG A 18 -7.67 -2.61 -21.09
CA ARG A 18 -6.90 -2.64 -22.35
C ARG A 18 -7.31 -3.79 -23.27
N ALA A 19 -7.62 -4.96 -22.72
CA ALA A 19 -8.09 -6.09 -23.51
C ALA A 19 -9.40 -5.77 -24.22
N ARG A 20 -10.37 -5.19 -23.48
CA ARG A 20 -11.69 -4.81 -24.02
C ARG A 20 -11.61 -3.73 -25.11
N GLU A 21 -10.60 -2.87 -25.08
CA GLU A 21 -10.38 -1.85 -26.12
C GLU A 21 -9.92 -2.46 -27.45
N LEU A 22 -9.32 -3.65 -27.43
CA LEU A 22 -8.72 -4.28 -28.62
C LEU A 22 -9.58 -5.42 -29.19
N ILE A 23 -10.25 -6.19 -28.33
CA ILE A 23 -10.91 -7.43 -28.73
C ILE A 23 -11.86 -7.92 -27.63
N PHE A 24 -12.87 -8.71 -28.02
CA PHE A 24 -13.80 -9.34 -27.09
C PHE A 24 -14.02 -10.81 -27.46
N TRP A 25 -14.03 -11.68 -26.44
CA TRP A 25 -14.48 -13.07 -26.54
C TRP A 25 -15.10 -13.56 -25.22
N PRO A 26 -15.97 -14.59 -25.25
CA PRO A 26 -16.53 -15.20 -24.05
C PRO A 26 -15.43 -15.78 -23.16
N GLY A 27 -15.44 -15.47 -21.86
CA GLY A 27 -14.43 -16.00 -20.92
C GLY A 27 -13.10 -15.22 -20.87
N MET A 28 -12.92 -14.19 -21.70
CA MET A 28 -11.70 -13.35 -21.72
C MET A 28 -11.28 -12.87 -20.33
N SER A 29 -12.24 -12.45 -19.52
CA SER A 29 -11.91 -11.88 -18.20
C SER A 29 -11.32 -12.91 -17.24
N SER A 30 -11.77 -14.17 -17.32
CA SER A 30 -11.27 -15.26 -16.49
C SER A 30 -9.88 -15.70 -16.94
N GLU A 31 -9.65 -15.81 -18.25
CA GLU A 31 -8.34 -16.13 -18.80
C GLU A 31 -7.28 -15.07 -18.44
N ILE A 32 -7.62 -13.79 -18.55
CA ILE A 32 -6.69 -12.69 -18.22
C ILE A 32 -6.37 -12.70 -16.72
N ARG A 33 -7.36 -12.97 -15.87
CA ARG A 33 -7.15 -13.12 -14.42
C ARG A 33 -6.17 -14.23 -14.11
N GLN A 34 -6.41 -15.45 -14.60
CA GLN A 34 -5.49 -16.57 -14.38
C GLN A 34 -4.07 -16.28 -14.88
N PHE A 35 -3.93 -15.63 -16.04
CA PHE A 35 -2.62 -15.27 -16.56
C PHE A 35 -1.88 -14.30 -15.63
N ILE A 36 -2.57 -13.28 -15.11
CA ILE A 36 -1.98 -12.30 -14.20
C ILE A 36 -1.69 -12.89 -12.82
N GLU A 37 -2.57 -13.76 -12.31
CA GLU A 37 -2.38 -14.47 -11.04
C GLU A 37 -1.19 -15.43 -11.09
N SER A 38 -0.93 -16.04 -12.25
CA SER A 38 0.26 -16.87 -12.47
C SER A 38 1.57 -16.08 -12.56
N CYS A 39 1.51 -14.75 -12.65
CA CYS A 39 2.70 -13.91 -12.71
C CYS A 39 3.32 -13.73 -11.32
N GLY A 40 4.52 -14.30 -11.12
CA GLY A 40 5.25 -14.18 -9.84
C GLY A 40 5.56 -12.74 -9.42
N ILE A 41 5.77 -11.83 -10.38
CA ILE A 41 5.99 -10.41 -10.09
C ILE A 41 4.71 -9.80 -9.51
N CYS A 42 3.56 -9.97 -10.18
CA CYS A 42 2.30 -9.43 -9.68
C CYS A 42 1.87 -10.04 -8.35
N ALA A 43 2.08 -11.36 -8.16
CA ALA A 43 1.82 -12.02 -6.89
C ALA A 43 2.65 -11.39 -5.74
N ALA A 44 3.92 -11.10 -5.96
CA ALA A 44 4.81 -10.52 -4.95
C ALA A 44 4.45 -9.07 -4.53
N PHE A 45 3.72 -8.34 -5.38
CA PHE A 45 3.26 -6.97 -5.08
C PHE A 45 1.81 -6.90 -4.59
N SER A 46 1.02 -7.96 -4.76
CA SER A 46 -0.40 -8.00 -4.34
C SER A 46 -0.54 -8.00 -2.81
N ASP A 47 0.35 -8.68 -2.08
CA ASP A 47 0.26 -8.85 -0.63
C ASP A 47 0.68 -7.64 0.22
N LYS A 48 1.10 -6.53 -0.41
CA LYS A 48 1.84 -5.47 0.29
C LYS A 48 1.03 -4.24 0.69
N GLN A 49 -0.23 -4.12 0.28
CA GLN A 49 -1.07 -3.01 0.72
C GLN A 49 -1.80 -3.37 2.01
N ALA A 50 -1.04 -3.62 3.09
CA ALA A 50 -1.65 -3.51 4.41
C ALA A 50 -2.13 -2.06 4.55
N SER A 51 -3.44 -1.86 4.78
CA SER A 51 -3.95 -0.53 5.12
C SER A 51 -3.20 -0.09 6.36
N GLU A 52 -2.34 0.93 6.23
CA GLU A 52 -1.78 1.58 7.40
C GLU A 52 -2.97 1.97 8.30
N PRO A 53 -2.94 1.62 9.60
CA PRO A 53 -3.99 2.03 10.51
C PRO A 53 -4.14 3.55 10.41
N LEU A 54 -5.34 3.99 10.02
CA LEU A 54 -5.67 5.40 9.94
C LEU A 54 -5.65 5.97 11.36
N PHE A 55 -4.49 6.46 11.80
CA PHE A 55 -4.40 7.23 13.03
C PHE A 55 -5.03 8.59 12.78
N MET A 56 -6.27 8.74 13.24
CA MET A 56 -6.92 10.04 13.28
C MET A 56 -6.15 10.94 14.24
N HIS A 57 -5.45 11.94 13.70
CA HIS A 57 -4.85 12.96 14.53
C HIS A 57 -5.94 13.73 15.28
N PRO A 58 -5.75 14.07 16.57
CA PRO A 58 -6.72 14.89 17.29
C PRO A 58 -6.87 16.24 16.59
N VAL A 59 -8.12 16.65 16.39
CA VAL A 59 -8.47 17.92 15.74
C VAL A 59 -7.85 19.06 16.56
N PRO A 60 -7.01 19.92 15.96
CA PRO A 60 -6.44 21.04 16.68
C PRO A 60 -7.56 22.01 17.09
N SER A 61 -7.58 22.38 18.37
CA SER A 61 -8.61 23.24 18.98
C SER A 61 -8.65 24.69 18.47
N ARG A 62 -7.76 25.06 17.54
CA ARG A 62 -7.71 26.41 16.96
C ARG A 62 -7.45 26.36 15.46
N PRO A 63 -8.18 27.15 14.63
CA PRO A 63 -8.27 26.87 13.21
C PRO A 63 -7.09 27.42 12.37
N TRP A 64 -6.17 28.20 12.97
CA TRP A 64 -5.13 28.92 12.20
C TRP A 64 -3.77 29.00 12.91
N GLY A 65 -3.42 28.01 13.75
CA GLY A 65 -2.09 27.87 14.33
C GLY A 65 -1.09 27.32 13.32
N LYS A 66 -0.39 28.22 12.62
CA LYS A 66 0.63 27.97 11.60
C LYS A 66 1.65 26.89 12.01
N GLY A 67 1.60 25.77 11.29
CA GLY A 67 2.77 25.10 10.69
C GLY A 67 3.80 24.41 11.59
N ARG A 68 4.06 23.14 11.24
CA ARG A 68 5.27 22.34 11.55
C ARG A 68 5.23 21.51 12.85
N LEU A 69 4.42 20.44 12.84
CA LEU A 69 4.67 19.25 13.68
C LEU A 69 4.90 17.99 12.84
N ARG A 70 5.56 18.11 11.68
CA ARG A 70 6.03 16.94 10.91
C ARG A 70 7.46 16.51 11.25
N PHE A 71 8.05 17.01 12.33
CA PHE A 71 9.46 16.76 12.67
C PHE A 71 9.74 16.22 14.08
N ILE A 72 8.74 16.04 14.96
CA ILE A 72 8.96 15.51 16.32
C ILE A 72 8.66 14.00 16.46
N TYR A 73 7.89 13.39 15.55
CA TYR A 73 7.50 11.98 15.70
C TYR A 73 8.51 10.96 15.14
N ILE A 74 9.51 11.37 14.35
CA ILE A 74 10.49 10.42 13.78
C ILE A 74 11.64 10.13 14.77
N LEU A 75 11.83 10.94 15.82
CA LEU A 75 12.90 10.74 16.79
C LEU A 75 12.51 9.88 18.02
N TRP A 76 11.22 9.59 18.22
CA TRP A 76 10.76 8.76 19.34
C TRP A 76 10.75 7.25 19.05
N GLN A 77 10.86 6.82 17.78
CA GLN A 77 10.97 5.39 17.42
C GLN A 77 12.42 4.88 17.31
N ARG A 78 13.43 5.71 17.60
CA ARG A 78 14.85 5.35 17.46
C ARG A 78 15.64 5.35 18.78
N LEU A 79 14.97 5.46 19.93
CA LEU A 79 15.60 5.26 21.23
C LEU A 79 15.35 3.83 21.71
N PRO A 80 16.38 3.04 22.03
CA PRO A 80 16.18 1.80 22.77
C PRO A 80 15.79 2.19 24.20
N TYR A 81 14.49 2.15 24.51
CA TYR A 81 14.00 2.20 25.88
C TYR A 81 14.39 0.88 26.56
N ASN A 82 15.58 0.83 27.14
CA ASN A 82 15.94 -0.20 28.11
C ASN A 82 15.58 0.32 29.50
N SER A 83 14.38 -0.06 29.94
CA SER A 83 13.83 0.16 31.26
C SER A 83 14.62 -0.60 32.33
N ARG A 84 15.67 -0.01 32.90
CA ARG A 84 16.29 -0.60 34.10
C ARG A 84 16.99 0.34 35.07
N LEU A 85 16.60 1.61 35.18
CA LEU A 85 17.23 2.52 36.15
C LEU A 85 16.30 3.57 36.78
N LEU A 86 15.01 3.30 36.99
CA LEU A 86 14.19 4.14 37.89
C LEU A 86 13.10 3.32 38.60
N GLN A 87 13.54 2.41 39.47
CA GLN A 87 12.74 1.94 40.61
C GLN A 87 13.70 1.35 41.64
N GLN A 88 14.31 2.22 42.44
CA GLN A 88 14.78 1.95 43.80
C GLN A 88 15.35 3.25 44.37
N LEU A 89 14.44 4.17 44.71
CA LEU A 89 14.67 5.04 45.85
C LEU A 89 13.52 4.75 46.82
N HIS A 90 13.94 4.11 47.90
CA HIS A 90 13.27 4.01 49.18
C HIS A 90 13.18 5.41 49.82
#